data_AF-A0A951I587-F1
#
_entry.id   AF-A0A951I587-F1
#
_cell.length_a   1.000
_cell.length_b   1.000
_cell.length_c   1.000
_cell.angle_alpha   90.00
_cell.angle_beta   90.00
_cell.angle_gamma   90.00
#
_symmetry.space_group_name_H-M   'P 1'
#
loop_
_entity.id
_entity.type
_entity.pdbx_description
1 polymer ?
#
loop_
_entity_poly.entity_id
_entity_poly.type
_entity_poly.pdbx_seq_one_letter_code
_entity_poly.pdbx_strand_id
1 'polypeptide(L)'
;MTLCFVIAAGVAVLLWSGTAETKPAQTQTAQTQMAAQPTATLVEGCVTCHRNIEPMHRYTPTGEALEKLNDDKDAQGITCTACHGGNPAATTKEGAHVRPKYPDEWKRNGKYSSANPERTNTLLAKESWEFVRFINPGDLRVTQKTCGECHATESKAVARSMMTHGAMLWGAALYNNG
;
A
#
# COMPACT_ATOMS: atom_id res chain seq x y z
N MET A 1 -16.54 2.70 98.76
CA MET A 1 -15.16 3.23 98.82
C MET A 1 -14.28 2.11 98.27
N THR A 2 -13.60 2.18 97.12
CA THR A 2 -12.95 3.33 96.51
C THR A 2 -12.51 2.96 95.09
N LEU A 3 -12.76 3.91 94.19
CA LEU A 3 -12.22 4.25 92.87
C LEU A 3 -11.28 3.29 92.10
N CYS A 4 -11.64 3.17 90.82
CA CYS A 4 -10.83 2.86 89.66
C CYS A 4 -9.48 3.63 89.63
N PHE A 5 -8.40 2.93 89.23
CA PHE A 5 -7.19 3.58 88.73
C PHE A 5 -7.04 3.34 87.23
N VAL A 6 -7.03 4.47 86.51
CA VAL A 6 -6.59 4.61 85.12
C VAL A 6 -5.06 4.66 85.11
N ILE A 7 -4.41 3.92 84.21
CA ILE A 7 -3.09 4.32 83.69
C ILE A 7 -3.11 4.14 82.17
N ALA A 8 -2.94 5.26 81.48
CA ALA A 8 -2.93 5.40 80.04
C ALA A 8 -1.55 5.12 79.43
N ALA A 9 -1.62 4.78 78.15
CA ALA A 9 -0.59 4.37 77.20
C ALA A 9 0.73 5.14 77.17
N GLY A 10 1.80 4.41 76.85
CA GLY A 10 2.99 4.91 76.17
C GLY A 10 3.52 3.84 75.22
N VAL A 11 3.15 3.89 73.94
CA VAL A 11 3.70 3.02 72.89
C VAL A 11 4.73 3.82 72.11
N ALA A 12 6.00 3.45 72.28
CA ALA A 12 7.10 3.98 71.49
C ALA A 12 7.09 3.38 70.08
N VAL A 13 7.13 4.27 69.09
CA VAL A 13 7.18 3.98 67.66
C VAL A 13 8.57 3.42 67.30
N LEU A 14 8.62 2.20 66.78
CA LEU A 14 9.76 1.65 66.05
C LEU A 14 9.47 1.74 64.55
N LEU A 15 10.14 2.66 63.88
CA LEU A 15 10.09 2.88 62.43
C LEU A 15 10.83 1.73 61.72
N TRP A 16 10.07 0.80 61.13
CA TRP A 16 10.60 -0.19 60.20
C TRP A 16 10.43 0.34 58.77
N SER A 17 11.53 0.81 58.18
CA SER A 17 11.63 1.14 56.76
C SER A 17 11.78 -0.13 55.94
N GLY A 18 10.67 -0.77 55.58
CA GLY A 18 10.62 -1.83 54.58
C GLY A 18 10.45 -1.22 53.18
N THR A 19 11.46 -1.34 52.33
CA THR A 19 11.33 -1.08 50.88
C THR A 19 10.66 -2.28 50.23
N ALA A 20 9.38 -2.15 49.88
CA ALA A 20 8.70 -3.13 49.04
C ALA A 20 9.18 -2.97 47.59
N GLU A 21 10.05 -3.86 47.14
CA GLU A 21 10.37 -3.99 45.72
C GLU A 21 9.15 -4.48 44.95
N THR A 22 8.48 -3.55 44.25
CA THR A 22 7.43 -3.87 43.30
C THR A 22 8.05 -4.46 42.03
N LYS A 23 7.89 -5.76 41.84
CA LYS A 23 8.19 -6.45 40.57
C LYS A 23 7.34 -5.82 39.44
N PRO A 24 7.95 -5.36 38.33
CA PRO A 24 7.17 -4.74 37.28
C PRO A 24 6.27 -5.79 36.62
N ALA A 25 4.99 -5.45 36.46
CA ALA A 25 4.04 -6.23 35.69
C ALA A 25 4.47 -6.21 34.22
N GLN A 26 4.86 -7.37 33.69
CA GLN A 26 5.12 -7.54 32.27
C GLN A 26 3.78 -7.57 31.54
N THR A 27 3.39 -6.44 30.96
CA THR A 27 2.31 -6.37 29.98
C THR A 27 2.69 -7.21 28.77
N GLN A 28 2.16 -8.42 28.68
CA GLN A 28 2.24 -9.22 27.46
C GLN A 28 1.35 -8.54 26.42
N THR A 29 1.97 -7.83 25.49
CA THR A 29 1.32 -7.43 24.25
C THR A 29 0.97 -8.71 23.49
N ALA A 30 -0.31 -9.07 23.50
CA ALA A 30 -0.83 -10.11 22.62
C ALA A 30 -0.66 -9.63 21.18
N GLN A 31 0.44 -10.02 20.56
CA GLN A 31 0.61 -9.95 19.11
C GLN A 31 -0.37 -10.93 18.51
N THR A 32 -1.53 -10.43 18.08
CA THR A 32 -2.41 -11.17 17.17
C THR A 32 -1.64 -11.39 15.88
N GLN A 33 -0.98 -12.55 15.78
CA GLN A 33 -0.46 -13.05 14.53
C GLN A 33 -1.67 -13.34 13.66
N MET A 34 -1.95 -12.42 12.73
CA MET A 34 -2.87 -12.67 11.65
C MET A 34 -2.34 -13.91 10.92
N ALA A 35 -3.11 -15.00 10.96
CA ALA A 35 -2.74 -16.24 10.30
C ALA A 35 -2.41 -15.91 8.83
N ALA A 36 -1.16 -16.17 8.44
CA ALA A 36 -0.76 -16.13 7.05
C ALA A 36 -1.71 -17.04 6.29
N GLN A 37 -2.54 -16.45 5.43
CA GLN A 37 -3.37 -17.21 4.52
C GLN A 37 -2.43 -18.09 3.68
N PRO A 38 -2.79 -19.35 3.37
CA PRO A 38 -2.01 -20.16 2.47
C PRO A 38 -1.82 -19.36 1.19
N THR A 39 -0.57 -19.01 0.86
CA THR A 39 -0.25 -18.41 -0.43
C THR A 39 -0.62 -19.45 -1.48
N ALA A 40 -1.83 -19.31 -2.04
CA ALA A 40 -2.23 -20.02 -3.23
C ALA A 40 -1.06 -19.92 -4.20
N THR A 41 -0.66 -21.05 -4.81
CA THR A 41 0.32 -21.06 -5.89
C THR A 41 -0.07 -19.93 -6.83
N LEU A 42 0.74 -18.87 -6.86
CA LEU A 42 0.40 -17.65 -7.58
C LEU A 42 0.54 -17.98 -9.06
N VAL A 43 -0.53 -18.48 -9.66
CA VAL A 43 -0.62 -18.65 -11.10
C VAL A 43 -0.69 -17.25 -11.67
N GLU A 44 0.43 -16.73 -12.17
CA GLU A 44 0.45 -15.44 -12.86
C GLU A 44 0.27 -15.65 -14.37
N GLY A 45 -0.97 -15.75 -14.82
CA GLY A 45 -1.34 -15.97 -16.21
C GLY A 45 -1.03 -14.79 -17.13
N CYS A 46 -0.70 -13.62 -16.59
CA CYS A 46 -0.44 -12.39 -17.36
C CYS A 46 0.67 -12.59 -18.41
N VAL A 47 1.76 -13.27 -18.04
CA VAL A 47 2.93 -13.49 -18.91
C VAL A 47 2.65 -14.44 -20.08
N THR A 48 1.52 -15.17 -20.07
CA THR A 48 1.16 -16.06 -21.18
C THR A 48 0.95 -15.28 -22.48
N CYS A 49 0.40 -14.05 -22.36
CA CYS A 49 0.21 -13.09 -23.44
C CYS A 49 1.19 -11.91 -23.39
N HIS A 50 1.56 -11.43 -22.20
CA HIS A 50 2.49 -10.31 -22.01
C HIS A 50 3.93 -10.79 -21.81
N ARG A 51 4.55 -11.28 -22.89
CA ARG A 51 5.93 -11.83 -22.87
C ARG A 51 6.98 -10.74 -23.03
N ASN A 52 8.21 -11.05 -22.63
CA ASN A 52 9.39 -10.20 -22.81
C ASN A 52 9.24 -8.80 -22.18
N ILE A 53 8.51 -8.72 -21.07
CA ILE A 53 8.42 -7.50 -20.26
C ILE A 53 9.64 -7.43 -19.35
N GLU A 54 10.25 -6.26 -19.27
CA GLU A 54 11.37 -5.99 -18.36
C GLU A 54 10.89 -5.95 -16.89
N PRO A 55 11.75 -6.27 -15.92
CA PRO A 55 11.40 -6.14 -14.50
C PRO A 55 11.07 -4.70 -14.11
N MET A 56 10.01 -4.51 -13.33
CA MET A 56 9.60 -3.17 -12.86
C MET A 56 10.60 -2.61 -11.83
N HIS A 57 11.18 -3.50 -11.03
CA HIS A 57 12.36 -3.22 -10.22
C HIS A 57 13.53 -4.02 -10.79
N ARG A 58 14.62 -3.31 -11.11
CA ARG A 58 15.82 -3.93 -11.69
C ARG A 58 16.66 -4.68 -10.66
N TYR A 59 16.72 -4.17 -9.43
CA TYR A 59 17.67 -4.64 -8.43
C TYR A 59 16.97 -5.41 -7.33
N THR A 60 17.53 -6.56 -6.96
CA THR A 60 17.10 -7.32 -5.79
C THR A 60 17.51 -6.60 -4.50
N PRO A 61 17.02 -7.04 -3.32
CA PRO A 61 17.47 -6.46 -2.05
C PRO A 61 18.96 -6.68 -1.78
N THR A 62 19.60 -7.64 -2.46
CA THR A 62 21.04 -7.92 -2.40
C THR A 62 21.85 -7.17 -3.45
N GLY A 63 21.20 -6.38 -4.32
CA GLY A 63 21.86 -5.54 -5.33
C GLY A 63 22.14 -6.24 -6.67
N GLU A 64 21.65 -7.46 -6.86
CA GLU A 64 21.78 -8.18 -8.14
C GLU A 64 20.80 -7.61 -9.16
N ALA A 65 21.27 -7.43 -10.40
CA ALA A 65 20.44 -6.93 -11.49
C ALA A 65 19.68 -8.09 -12.15
N LEU A 66 18.37 -7.93 -12.25
CA LEU A 66 17.50 -8.82 -13.00
C LEU A 66 17.21 -8.19 -14.38
N GLU A 67 17.57 -8.89 -15.44
CA GLU A 67 17.37 -8.43 -16.83
C GLU A 67 16.03 -8.92 -17.42
N LYS A 68 15.43 -9.97 -16.83
CA LYS A 68 14.14 -10.55 -17.22
C LYS A 68 13.42 -11.08 -15.98
N LEU A 69 12.09 -11.09 -16.00
CA LEU A 69 11.29 -11.65 -14.90
C LEU A 69 11.78 -13.06 -14.52
N ASN A 70 11.74 -13.37 -13.23
CA ASN A 70 12.07 -14.67 -12.67
C ASN A 70 10.81 -15.27 -12.02
N ASP A 71 10.35 -16.41 -12.51
CA ASP A 71 9.08 -17.04 -12.09
C ASP A 71 7.91 -16.03 -12.05
N ASP A 72 7.76 -15.25 -13.14
CA ASP A 72 6.71 -14.23 -13.34
C ASP A 72 6.72 -13.09 -12.31
N LYS A 73 7.85 -12.89 -11.63
CA LYS A 73 8.08 -11.83 -10.65
C LYS A 73 9.25 -10.94 -11.04
N ASP A 74 9.21 -9.71 -10.55
CA ASP A 74 10.33 -8.78 -10.67
C ASP A 74 11.43 -9.06 -9.62
N ALA A 75 12.47 -8.21 -9.58
CA ALA A 75 13.60 -8.38 -8.67
C ALA A 75 13.22 -8.29 -7.18
N GLN A 76 12.06 -7.70 -6.86
CA GLN A 76 11.52 -7.61 -5.50
C GLN A 76 10.48 -8.71 -5.20
N GLY A 77 10.30 -9.68 -6.11
CA GLY A 77 9.34 -10.76 -5.95
C GLY A 77 7.89 -10.35 -6.19
N ILE A 78 7.66 -9.20 -6.85
CA ILE A 78 6.33 -8.64 -7.09
C ILE A 78 5.78 -9.16 -8.42
N THR A 79 4.50 -9.58 -8.43
CA THR A 79 3.78 -10.02 -9.64
C THR A 79 3.10 -8.86 -10.36
N CYS A 80 2.66 -9.06 -11.61
CA CYS A 80 1.96 -8.02 -12.37
C CYS A 80 0.69 -7.58 -11.64
N THR A 81 -0.09 -8.54 -11.15
CA THR A 81 -1.36 -8.31 -10.45
C THR A 81 -1.21 -7.68 -9.06
N ALA A 82 -0.02 -7.75 -8.44
CA ALA A 82 0.24 -7.03 -7.20
C ALA A 82 0.10 -5.51 -7.38
N CYS A 83 0.55 -4.95 -8.51
CA CYS A 83 0.37 -3.55 -8.85
C CYS A 83 -0.90 -3.28 -9.65
N HIS A 84 -1.16 -4.04 -10.72
CA HIS A 84 -2.25 -3.77 -11.65
C HIS A 84 -3.61 -4.29 -11.18
N GLY A 85 -3.67 -5.28 -10.29
CA GLY A 85 -4.90 -6.04 -10.01
C GLY A 85 -5.28 -6.95 -11.18
N GLY A 86 -6.58 -7.17 -11.40
CA GLY A 86 -7.05 -8.15 -12.38
C GLY A 86 -7.11 -9.57 -11.83
N ASN A 87 -7.30 -10.54 -12.70
CA ASN A 87 -7.39 -11.96 -12.33
C ASN A 87 -6.18 -12.74 -12.91
N PRO A 88 -5.21 -13.12 -12.06
CA PRO A 88 -3.99 -13.78 -12.52
C PRO A 88 -4.25 -15.22 -12.98
N ALA A 89 -5.33 -15.87 -12.51
CA ALA A 89 -5.63 -17.25 -12.88
C ALA A 89 -6.28 -17.41 -14.26
N ALA A 90 -6.77 -16.31 -14.85
CA ALA A 90 -7.40 -16.34 -16.16
C ALA A 90 -6.37 -16.27 -17.30
N THR A 91 -6.61 -17.07 -18.35
CA THR A 91 -5.76 -17.12 -19.56
C THR A 91 -6.41 -16.46 -20.78
N THR A 92 -7.57 -15.81 -20.58
CA THR A 92 -8.26 -15.02 -21.60
C THR A 92 -8.26 -13.55 -21.20
N LYS A 93 -8.21 -12.66 -22.20
CA LYS A 93 -8.24 -11.22 -21.98
C LYS A 93 -9.49 -10.82 -21.19
N GLU A 94 -10.64 -11.39 -21.54
CA GLU A 94 -11.94 -11.10 -20.94
C GLU A 94 -12.02 -11.54 -19.47
N GLY A 95 -11.34 -12.62 -19.11
CA GLY A 95 -11.31 -13.14 -17.74
C GLY A 95 -10.23 -12.51 -16.87
N ALA A 96 -9.12 -12.06 -17.46
CA ALA A 96 -7.96 -11.52 -16.75
C ALA A 96 -8.01 -10.00 -16.55
N HIS A 97 -8.44 -9.25 -17.58
CA HIS A 97 -8.41 -7.79 -17.57
C HIS A 97 -9.57 -7.22 -16.77
N VAL A 98 -9.29 -6.18 -15.99
CA VAL A 98 -10.36 -5.37 -15.41
C VAL A 98 -11.08 -4.63 -16.53
N ARG A 99 -12.41 -4.78 -16.61
CA ARG A 99 -13.21 -4.13 -17.65
C ARG A 99 -13.56 -2.68 -17.25
N PRO A 100 -13.60 -1.76 -18.23
CA PRO A 100 -14.12 -0.42 -17.98
C PRO A 100 -15.60 -0.48 -17.60
N LYS A 101 -16.03 0.42 -16.72
CA LYS A 101 -17.44 0.62 -16.37
C LYS A 101 -18.24 1.19 -17.55
N TYR A 102 -17.60 1.96 -18.42
CA TYR A 102 -18.22 2.61 -19.58
C TYR A 102 -17.59 2.13 -20.91
N PRO A 103 -17.74 0.85 -21.29
CA PRO A 103 -16.99 0.25 -22.40
C PRO A 103 -17.23 0.94 -23.75
N ASP A 104 -18.40 1.51 -23.98
CA ASP A 104 -18.71 2.24 -25.21
C ASP A 104 -17.98 3.59 -25.30
N GLU A 105 -17.71 4.26 -24.17
CA GLU A 105 -16.96 5.52 -24.13
C GLU A 105 -15.46 5.32 -24.38
N TRP A 106 -14.96 4.09 -24.18
CA TRP A 106 -13.57 3.69 -24.48
C TRP A 106 -13.35 3.34 -25.96
N LYS A 107 -14.37 3.45 -26.81
CA LYS A 107 -14.23 3.27 -28.25
C LYS A 107 -13.69 4.55 -28.89
N ARG A 108 -12.74 4.38 -29.81
CA ARG A 108 -12.29 5.47 -30.69
C ARG A 108 -12.95 5.30 -32.05
N ASN A 109 -13.66 6.32 -32.52
CA ASN A 109 -14.40 6.28 -33.79
C ASN A 109 -15.36 5.07 -33.89
N GLY A 110 -16.04 4.74 -32.78
CA GLY A 110 -16.97 3.61 -32.69
C GLY A 110 -16.32 2.21 -32.66
N LYS A 111 -14.98 2.12 -32.64
CA LYS A 111 -14.24 0.85 -32.62
C LYS A 111 -13.39 0.71 -31.36
N TYR A 112 -13.25 -0.52 -30.88
CA TYR A 112 -12.21 -0.83 -29.89
C TYR A 112 -10.84 -0.69 -30.55
N SER A 113 -9.98 0.12 -29.96
CA SER A 113 -8.62 0.34 -30.43
C SER A 113 -7.69 0.44 -29.23
N SER A 114 -6.38 0.29 -29.45
CA SER A 114 -5.36 0.57 -28.45
C SER A 114 -5.19 2.08 -28.17
N ALA A 115 -5.75 2.95 -29.03
CA ALA A 115 -5.69 4.38 -28.82
C ALA A 115 -6.77 4.82 -27.82
N ASN A 116 -6.36 5.70 -26.90
CA ASN A 116 -7.28 6.34 -25.96
C ASN A 116 -8.33 7.19 -26.71
N PRO A 117 -9.59 7.25 -26.21
CA PRO A 117 -10.60 8.14 -26.76
C PRO A 117 -10.21 9.62 -26.58
N GLU A 118 -10.84 10.51 -27.32
CA GLU A 118 -10.61 11.94 -27.16
C GLU A 118 -11.08 12.42 -25.78
N ARG A 119 -10.32 13.32 -25.14
CA ARG A 119 -10.65 13.89 -23.82
C ARG A 119 -10.86 12.84 -22.72
N THR A 120 -10.01 11.80 -22.74
CA THR A 120 -10.00 10.68 -21.78
C THR A 120 -9.91 11.12 -20.31
N ASN A 121 -9.38 12.32 -20.02
CA ASN A 121 -9.23 12.84 -18.64
C ASN A 121 -10.55 12.85 -17.85
N THR A 122 -11.66 13.24 -18.48
CA THR A 122 -12.97 13.26 -17.81
C THR A 122 -13.59 11.87 -17.68
N LEU A 123 -13.33 10.98 -18.64
CA LEU A 123 -13.76 9.59 -18.60
C LEU A 123 -13.07 8.81 -17.47
N LEU A 124 -11.76 8.99 -17.34
CA LEU A 124 -10.97 8.41 -16.24
C LEU A 124 -11.44 8.84 -14.86
N ALA A 125 -12.02 10.03 -14.71
CA ALA A 125 -12.55 10.51 -13.44
C ALA A 125 -13.86 9.81 -13.04
N LYS A 126 -14.64 9.31 -14.02
CA LYS A 126 -15.90 8.59 -13.80
C LYS A 126 -15.70 7.09 -13.64
N GLU A 127 -14.55 6.57 -14.08
CA GLU A 127 -14.25 5.15 -14.06
C GLU A 127 -14.07 4.56 -12.66
N SER A 128 -14.13 3.23 -12.60
CA SER A 128 -13.77 2.47 -11.40
C SER A 128 -12.28 2.62 -11.07
N TRP A 129 -11.94 2.65 -9.78
CA TRP A 129 -10.54 2.73 -9.35
C TRP A 129 -9.77 1.45 -9.71
N GLU A 130 -10.47 0.31 -9.77
CA GLU A 130 -9.94 -0.96 -10.25
C GLU A 130 -9.48 -0.86 -11.71
N PHE A 131 -10.29 -0.28 -12.58
CA PHE A 131 -9.93 -0.08 -13.99
C PHE A 131 -8.79 0.94 -14.14
N VAL A 132 -8.87 2.07 -13.42
CA VAL A 132 -7.81 3.10 -13.41
C VAL A 132 -6.48 2.49 -12.96
N ARG A 133 -6.48 1.72 -11.86
CA ARG A 133 -5.30 0.99 -11.37
C ARG A 133 -4.77 -0.01 -12.39
N PHE A 134 -5.66 -0.74 -13.04
CA PHE A 134 -5.28 -1.76 -14.01
C PHE A 134 -4.51 -1.17 -15.20
N ILE A 135 -4.94 -0.02 -15.72
CA ILE A 135 -4.26 0.63 -16.85
C ILE A 135 -3.11 1.53 -16.41
N ASN A 136 -3.16 2.06 -15.19
CA ASN A 136 -2.16 2.98 -14.64
C ASN A 136 -2.04 2.78 -13.10
N PRO A 137 -1.17 1.88 -12.64
CA PRO A 137 -0.94 1.69 -11.21
C PRO A 137 -0.21 2.87 -10.56
N GLY A 138 0.36 3.79 -11.36
CA GLY A 138 0.98 5.05 -10.91
C GLY A 138 0.01 6.23 -10.82
N ASP A 139 -1.29 6.04 -11.04
CA ASP A 139 -2.28 7.10 -10.86
C ASP A 139 -2.36 7.51 -9.39
N LEU A 140 -2.27 8.81 -9.10
CA LEU A 140 -2.22 9.34 -7.73
C LEU A 140 -3.42 8.98 -6.86
N ARG A 141 -4.54 8.57 -7.47
CA ARG A 141 -5.71 8.06 -6.73
C ARG A 141 -5.47 6.68 -6.12
N VAL A 142 -4.59 5.88 -6.72
CA VAL A 142 -4.35 4.47 -6.32
C VAL A 142 -2.92 4.19 -5.89
N THR A 143 -1.97 5.12 -6.09
CA THR A 143 -0.53 4.91 -5.81
C THR A 143 -0.21 4.50 -4.39
N GLN A 144 -1.01 4.92 -3.40
CA GLN A 144 -0.84 4.48 -2.01
C GLN A 144 -0.96 2.96 -1.87
N LYS A 145 -1.83 2.31 -2.65
CA LYS A 145 -2.08 0.87 -2.61
C LYS A 145 -1.12 0.05 -3.50
N THR A 146 -0.51 0.67 -4.50
CA THR A 146 0.35 -0.01 -5.48
C THR A 146 1.83 0.18 -5.13
N CYS A 147 2.28 1.42 -5.09
CA CYS A 147 3.65 1.79 -4.77
C CYS A 147 3.83 2.08 -3.28
N GLY A 148 2.82 2.65 -2.63
CA GLY A 148 2.89 3.19 -1.27
C GLY A 148 3.09 2.16 -0.16
N GLU A 149 2.82 0.88 -0.41
CA GLU A 149 3.11 -0.20 0.54
C GLU A 149 4.62 -0.30 0.84
N CYS A 150 5.48 0.04 -0.13
CA CYS A 150 6.94 0.08 0.04
C CYS A 150 7.52 1.51 -0.08
N HIS A 151 6.90 2.38 -0.88
CA HIS A 151 7.32 3.76 -1.18
C HIS A 151 6.33 4.78 -0.61
N ALA A 152 5.97 4.62 0.67
CA ALA A 152 4.96 5.44 1.33
C ALA A 152 5.32 6.93 1.32
N THR A 153 6.60 7.26 1.54
CA THR A 153 7.11 8.63 1.61
C THR A 153 6.98 9.31 0.25
N GLU A 154 7.45 8.67 -0.81
CA GLU A 154 7.43 9.17 -2.18
C GLU A 154 6.00 9.33 -2.66
N SER A 155 5.16 8.31 -2.47
CA SER A 155 3.74 8.35 -2.84
C SER A 155 3.03 9.54 -2.17
N LYS A 156 3.28 9.76 -0.88
CA LYS A 156 2.67 10.86 -0.12
C LYS A 156 3.22 12.23 -0.52
N ALA A 157 4.51 12.31 -0.83
CA ALA A 157 5.16 13.54 -1.29
C ALA A 157 4.63 13.96 -2.65
N VAL A 158 4.59 13.05 -3.63
CA VAL A 158 4.11 13.35 -4.98
C VAL A 158 2.64 13.78 -4.95
N ALA A 159 1.78 13.07 -4.19
CA ALA A 159 0.36 13.40 -4.07
C ALA A 159 0.10 14.83 -3.55
N ARG A 160 1.07 15.42 -2.83
CA ARG A 160 0.98 16.77 -2.24
C ARG A 160 1.96 17.76 -2.87
N SER A 161 2.62 17.37 -3.95
CA SER A 161 3.60 18.21 -4.63
C SER A 161 2.91 19.34 -5.41
N MET A 162 3.67 20.38 -5.78
CA MET A 162 3.14 21.47 -6.60
C MET A 162 2.56 20.98 -7.95
N MET A 163 3.00 19.81 -8.44
CA MET A 163 2.51 19.23 -9.69
C MET A 163 1.05 18.77 -9.62
N THR A 164 0.47 18.61 -8.43
CA THR A 164 -0.89 18.11 -8.25
C THR A 164 -1.94 19.21 -8.13
N HIS A 165 -1.52 20.48 -8.14
CA HIS A 165 -2.42 21.62 -8.08
C HIS A 165 -1.99 22.76 -9.00
N GLY A 166 -2.91 23.67 -9.32
CA GLY A 166 -2.71 24.72 -10.32
C GLY A 166 -1.61 25.75 -9.99
N ALA A 167 -0.95 25.70 -8.84
CA ALA A 167 0.13 26.64 -8.52
C ALA A 167 1.36 26.43 -9.43
N MET A 168 1.59 25.20 -9.90
CA MET A 168 2.66 24.92 -10.87
C MET A 168 2.32 25.38 -12.30
N LEU A 169 1.10 25.85 -12.58
CA LEU A 169 0.69 26.23 -13.94
C LEU A 169 1.65 27.27 -14.54
N TRP A 170 1.93 28.34 -13.80
CA TRP A 170 2.82 29.41 -14.27
C TRP A 170 4.28 28.94 -14.33
N GLY A 171 4.72 28.12 -13.37
CA GLY A 171 6.05 27.52 -13.39
C GLY A 171 6.26 26.62 -14.60
N ALA A 172 5.28 25.78 -14.95
CA ALA A 172 5.35 24.88 -16.10
C ALA A 172 5.22 25.63 -17.45
N ALA A 173 4.34 26.63 -17.53
CA ALA A 173 4.18 27.42 -18.75
C ALA A 173 5.43 28.25 -19.11
N LEU A 174 6.19 28.69 -18.10
CA LEU A 174 7.42 29.46 -18.29
C LEU A 174 8.65 28.58 -18.47
N TYR A 175 8.63 27.31 -18.06
CA TYR A 175 9.80 26.41 -18.08
C TYR A 175 10.40 26.20 -19.48
N ASN A 176 9.59 26.25 -20.54
CA ASN A 176 10.06 26.11 -21.93
C ASN A 176 10.30 27.45 -22.66
N ASN A 177 10.19 28.58 -21.95
CA ASN A 177 10.38 29.93 -22.52
C ASN A 177 11.56 30.70 -21.86
N GLY A 178 12.48 29.97 -21.21
CA GLY A 178 13.71 30.50 -20.62
C GLY A 178 14.95 30.02 -21.37
#